data_AF-A0A1U9KNQ0-F1
#
_entry.id   AF-A0A1U9KNQ0-F1
#
_cell.length_a   1.000
_cell.length_b   1.000
_cell.length_c   1.000
_cell.angle_alpha   90.00
_cell.angle_beta   90.00
_cell.angle_gamma   90.00
#
_symmetry.space_group_name_H-M   'P 1'
#
loop_
_entity.id
_entity.type
_entity.pdbx_description
1 polymer ?
#
loop_
_entity_poly.entity_id
_entity_poly.type
_entity_poly.pdbx_seq_one_letter_code
_entity_poly.pdbx_strand_id
1 'polypeptide(L)'
;MSNSIQLDPNTLPVLDIVELANTGAIRRAEQQTPPDGIPVFVTALGWLELEDRYGIDDPRKILRSLEGAAHRLLSHAATTLATQSAGEVSATITCPSDLFTENGSVNLSFVRDREHPVVCVLIGTTDHLMALLSPRD
;
A
#
# COMPACT_ATOMS: atom_id res chain seq x y z
N MET A 1 18.37 -15.24 10.77
CA MET A 1 17.99 -14.23 11.76
C MET A 1 16.75 -13.55 11.24
N SER A 2 15.63 -13.66 11.94
CA SER A 2 14.38 -13.01 11.53
C SER A 2 14.45 -11.55 11.97
N ASN A 3 14.75 -10.63 11.05
CA ASN A 3 14.62 -9.19 11.29
C ASN A 3 13.13 -8.86 11.33
N SER A 4 12.50 -8.98 12.50
CA SER A 4 11.14 -8.48 12.70
C SER A 4 11.19 -6.98 12.91
N ILE A 5 10.44 -6.23 12.10
CA ILE A 5 10.29 -4.79 12.23
C ILE A 5 8.99 -4.54 12.97
N GLN A 6 9.07 -3.78 14.05
CA GLN A 6 7.90 -3.42 14.84
C GLN A 6 7.46 -2.01 14.46
N LEU A 7 6.27 -1.90 13.89
CA LEU A 7 5.59 -0.62 13.69
C LEU A 7 4.76 -0.33 14.94
N ASP A 8 4.86 0.88 15.48
CA ASP A 8 3.91 1.37 16.49
C ASP A 8 2.69 1.95 15.76
N PRO A 9 1.51 1.34 15.82
CA PRO A 9 0.34 1.85 15.11
C PRO A 9 -0.03 3.27 15.53
N ASN A 10 0.29 3.68 16.77
CA ASN A 10 -0.09 4.98 17.30
C ASN A 10 0.67 6.15 16.66
N THR A 11 1.80 5.87 15.99
CA THR A 11 2.58 6.89 15.28
C THR A 11 2.12 7.07 13.83
N LEU A 12 1.20 6.22 13.35
CA LEU A 12 0.71 6.24 11.98
C LEU A 12 -0.52 7.15 11.80
N PRO A 13 -0.68 7.76 10.61
CA PRO A 13 -1.91 8.43 10.22
C PRO A 13 -3.12 7.50 10.35
N VAL A 14 -4.25 8.07 10.78
CA VAL A 14 -5.52 7.36 10.95
C VAL A 14 -6.38 7.54 9.72
N LEU A 15 -6.91 6.45 9.16
CA LEU A 15 -7.89 6.47 8.08
C LEU A 15 -9.04 5.50 8.36
N ASP A 16 -10.19 5.77 7.74
CA ASP A 16 -11.32 4.83 7.73
C ASP A 16 -11.14 3.83 6.57
N ILE A 17 -10.36 2.77 6.80
CA ILE A 17 -9.99 1.82 5.74
C ILE A 17 -11.21 1.03 5.30
N VAL A 18 -12.10 0.72 6.24
CA VAL A 18 -13.34 0.01 5.97
C VAL A 18 -14.23 0.82 5.03
N GLU A 19 -14.45 2.10 5.30
CA GLU A 19 -15.26 2.96 4.43
C GLU A 19 -14.61 3.17 3.06
N LEU A 20 -13.29 3.39 3.01
CA LEU A 20 -12.56 3.53 1.75
C LEU A 20 -12.66 2.27 0.88
N ALA A 21 -12.62 1.09 1.49
CA ALA A 21 -12.79 -0.18 0.77
C ALA A 21 -14.23 -0.38 0.31
N ASN A 22 -15.22 -0.09 1.18
CA ASN A 22 -16.65 -0.23 0.87
C ASN A 22 -17.10 0.71 -0.25
N THR A 23 -16.58 1.93 -0.27
CA THR A 23 -16.85 2.93 -1.33
C THR A 23 -16.05 2.68 -2.60
N GLY A 24 -15.13 1.71 -2.60
CA GLY A 24 -14.27 1.38 -3.73
C GLY A 24 -13.15 2.39 -3.99
N ALA A 25 -12.88 3.31 -3.07
CA ALA A 25 -11.77 4.27 -3.15
C ALA A 25 -10.40 3.58 -3.04
N ILE A 26 -10.36 2.43 -2.38
CA ILE A 26 -9.21 1.51 -2.36
C ILE A 26 -9.67 0.09 -2.68
N ARG A 27 -8.76 -0.73 -3.19
CA ARG A 27 -8.98 -2.16 -3.48
C ARG A 27 -7.87 -2.99 -2.89
N ARG A 28 -8.20 -4.21 -2.44
CA ARG A 28 -7.20 -5.16 -1.96
C ARG A 28 -6.16 -5.45 -3.04
N ALA A 29 -4.90 -5.37 -2.68
CA ALA A 29 -3.76 -5.67 -3.55
C ALA A 29 -3.31 -7.14 -3.45
N GLU A 30 -4.02 -7.94 -2.66
CA GLU A 30 -3.72 -9.34 -2.36
C GLU A 30 -5.02 -10.12 -2.14
N GLN A 31 -5.01 -11.43 -2.45
CA GLN A 31 -6.16 -12.29 -2.19
C GLN A 31 -6.34 -12.56 -0.69
N GLN A 32 -5.24 -12.78 0.01
CA GLN A 32 -5.24 -13.07 1.43
C GLN A 32 -4.02 -12.42 2.09
N THR A 33 -4.24 -11.74 3.21
CA THR A 33 -3.14 -11.22 4.01
C THR A 33 -2.44 -12.38 4.72
N PRO A 34 -1.10 -12.50 4.63
CA PRO A 34 -0.36 -13.50 5.40
C PRO A 34 -0.62 -13.34 6.92
N PRO A 35 -0.55 -14.43 7.73
CA PRO A 35 -0.83 -14.36 9.16
C PRO A 35 -0.03 -13.31 9.94
N ASP A 36 1.23 -13.08 9.55
CA ASP A 36 2.14 -12.08 10.14
C ASP A 36 2.33 -10.86 9.20
N GLY A 37 1.48 -10.73 8.19
CA GLY A 37 1.50 -9.65 7.21
C GLY A 37 0.62 -8.48 7.63
N ILE A 38 0.78 -7.36 6.91
CA ILE A 38 -0.12 -6.20 7.00
C ILE A 38 -0.98 -6.16 5.74
N PRO A 39 -2.30 -5.89 5.85
CA PRO A 39 -3.16 -5.77 4.70
C PRO A 39 -2.68 -4.71 3.70
N VAL A 40 -2.67 -5.07 2.42
CA VAL A 40 -2.24 -4.17 1.35
C VAL A 40 -3.40 -3.79 0.46
N PHE A 41 -3.47 -2.50 0.14
CA PHE A 41 -4.45 -1.93 -0.77
C PHE A 41 -3.77 -1.08 -1.83
N VAL A 42 -4.40 -0.99 -2.99
CA VAL A 42 -4.08 -0.02 -4.04
C VAL A 42 -5.23 0.99 -4.15
N THR A 43 -4.91 2.23 -4.52
CA THR A 43 -5.94 3.24 -4.77
C THR A 43 -6.82 2.87 -5.97
N ALA A 44 -8.04 3.40 -6.03
CA ALA A 44 -8.92 3.20 -7.18
C ALA A 44 -8.28 3.70 -8.49
N LEU A 45 -7.60 4.86 -8.46
CA LEU A 45 -6.88 5.40 -9.61
C LEU A 45 -5.75 4.47 -10.05
N GLY A 46 -4.94 3.98 -9.11
CA GLY A 46 -3.88 3.01 -9.41
C GLY A 46 -4.45 1.72 -9.99
N TRP A 47 -5.61 1.25 -9.51
CA TRP A 47 -6.26 0.08 -10.09
C TRP A 47 -6.68 0.32 -11.55
N LEU A 48 -7.28 1.48 -11.85
CA LEU A 48 -7.66 1.84 -13.22
C LEU A 48 -6.44 1.92 -14.15
N GLU A 49 -5.31 2.42 -13.67
CA GLU A 49 -4.05 2.43 -14.43
C GLU A 49 -3.51 1.02 -14.68
N LEU A 50 -3.64 0.11 -13.71
CA LEU A 50 -3.28 -1.29 -13.91
C LEU A 50 -4.19 -1.96 -14.94
N GLU A 51 -5.48 -1.65 -14.93
CA GLU A 51 -6.46 -2.13 -15.91
C GLU A 51 -6.15 -1.62 -17.32
N ASP A 52 -5.81 -0.35 -17.47
CA ASP A 52 -5.42 0.26 -18.76
C ASP A 52 -4.11 -0.36 -19.29
N ARG A 53 -3.12 -0.56 -18.41
CA ARG A 53 -1.78 -1.06 -18.78
C ARG A 53 -1.74 -2.55 -19.08
N TYR A 54 -2.48 -3.36 -18.32
CA TYR A 54 -2.39 -4.83 -18.37
C TYR A 54 -3.65 -5.51 -18.94
N GLY A 55 -4.69 -4.72 -19.24
CA GLY A 55 -5.94 -5.19 -19.84
C GLY A 55 -6.98 -5.62 -18.81
N ILE A 56 -8.26 -5.36 -19.14
CA ILE A 56 -9.43 -5.60 -18.27
C ILE A 56 -9.99 -7.03 -18.32
N ASP A 57 -9.47 -7.89 -19.21
CA ASP A 57 -10.09 -9.17 -19.55
C ASP A 57 -10.22 -10.14 -18.36
N ASP A 58 -9.31 -10.06 -17.38
CA ASP A 58 -9.38 -10.84 -16.16
C ASP A 58 -8.74 -10.08 -14.96
N PRO A 59 -9.56 -9.42 -14.12
CA PRO A 59 -9.11 -8.75 -12.90
C PRO A 59 -8.29 -9.65 -11.95
N ARG A 60 -8.47 -10.97 -12.01
CA ARG A 60 -7.71 -11.93 -11.18
C ARG A 60 -6.27 -12.08 -11.64
N LYS A 61 -5.96 -11.81 -12.91
CA LYS A 61 -4.57 -11.77 -13.40
C LYS A 61 -3.85 -10.54 -12.84
N ILE A 62 -4.50 -9.37 -12.88
CA ILE A 62 -3.98 -8.15 -12.26
C ILE A 62 -3.72 -8.40 -10.78
N LEU A 63 -4.71 -8.93 -10.05
CA LEU A 63 -4.58 -9.19 -8.61
C LEU A 63 -3.40 -10.13 -8.28
N ARG A 64 -3.22 -11.23 -9.02
CA ARG A 64 -2.09 -12.16 -8.79
C ARG A 64 -0.74 -11.50 -9.03
N SER A 65 -0.62 -10.70 -10.08
CA SER A 65 0.62 -9.97 -10.37
C SER A 65 0.89 -8.88 -9.33
N LEU A 66 -0.16 -8.17 -8.92
CA LEU A 66 -0.12 -7.12 -7.91
C LEU A 66 0.28 -7.68 -6.54
N GLU A 67 -0.23 -8.85 -6.14
CA GLU A 67 0.14 -9.52 -4.89
C GLU A 67 1.66 -9.79 -4.84
N GLY A 68 2.23 -10.32 -5.93
CA GLY A 68 3.67 -10.52 -6.04
C GLY A 68 4.47 -9.20 -6.00
N ALA A 69 3.95 -8.13 -6.62
CA ALA A 69 4.58 -6.82 -6.59
C ALA A 69 4.53 -6.20 -5.18
N ALA A 70 3.38 -6.26 -4.52
CA ALA A 70 3.16 -5.79 -3.16
C ALA A 70 4.11 -6.48 -2.17
N HIS A 71 4.25 -7.80 -2.25
CA HIS A 71 5.21 -8.54 -1.41
C HIS A 71 6.65 -8.10 -1.62
N ARG A 72 7.08 -7.85 -2.87
CA ARG A 72 8.42 -7.34 -3.17
C ARG A 72 8.63 -5.93 -2.62
N LEU A 73 7.64 -5.05 -2.80
CA LEU A 73 7.66 -3.68 -2.29
C LEU A 73 7.72 -3.65 -0.76
N LEU A 74 6.92 -4.46 -0.07
CA LEU A 74 6.97 -4.58 1.38
C LEU A 74 8.29 -5.18 1.88
N SER A 75 8.85 -6.16 1.18
CA SER A 75 10.17 -6.72 1.53
C SER A 75 11.28 -5.68 1.40
N HIS A 76 11.21 -4.84 0.36
CA HIS A 76 12.13 -3.72 0.17
C HIS A 76 11.94 -2.66 1.27
N ALA A 77 10.70 -2.26 1.55
CA ALA A 77 10.35 -1.34 2.63
C ALA A 77 10.87 -1.82 3.99
N ALA A 78 10.66 -3.10 4.31
CA ALA A 78 11.17 -3.71 5.52
C ALA A 78 12.70 -3.63 5.58
N THR A 79 13.39 -4.00 4.49
CA THR A 79 14.86 -3.90 4.44
C THR A 79 15.33 -2.47 4.69
N THR A 80 14.68 -1.47 4.07
CA THR A 80 14.99 -0.05 4.26
C THR A 80 14.75 0.39 5.71
N LEU A 81 13.60 0.05 6.29
CA LEU A 81 13.26 0.39 7.68
C LEU A 81 14.21 -0.25 8.69
N ALA A 82 14.67 -1.47 8.45
CA ALA A 82 15.63 -2.13 9.33
C ALA A 82 17.01 -1.45 9.37
N THR A 83 17.32 -0.60 8.38
CA THR A 83 18.57 0.18 8.33
C THR A 83 18.42 1.60 8.89
N GLN A 84 17.19 2.06 9.16
CA GLN A 84 16.93 3.38 9.72
C GLN A 84 17.02 3.35 11.25
N SER A 85 17.43 4.48 11.83
CA SER A 85 17.49 4.64 13.29
C SER A 85 16.08 4.62 13.90
N ALA A 86 15.94 3.98 15.05
CA ALA A 86 14.66 3.95 15.78
C ALA A 86 14.18 5.38 16.07
N GLY A 87 12.99 5.75 15.58
CA GLY A 87 12.38 7.07 15.77
C GLY A 87 12.17 7.90 14.50
N GLU A 88 12.76 7.51 13.36
CA GLU A 88 12.62 8.21 12.07
C GLU A 88 11.76 7.45 11.03
N VAL A 89 10.86 6.57 11.49
CA VAL A 89 10.02 5.80 10.57
C VAL A 89 8.99 6.73 9.94
N SER A 90 9.28 7.22 8.74
CA SER A 90 8.32 7.92 7.90
C SER A 90 7.11 7.02 7.66
N ALA A 91 5.91 7.56 7.88
CA ALA A 91 4.67 6.86 7.55
C ALA A 91 4.53 6.58 6.04
N THR A 92 5.39 7.16 5.19
CA THR A 92 5.41 6.89 3.76
C THR A 92 6.83 6.58 3.29
N ILE A 93 6.97 5.49 2.53
CA ILE A 93 8.22 5.08 1.88
C ILE A 93 8.04 5.16 0.37
N THR A 94 8.95 5.84 -0.32
CA THR A 94 8.97 5.89 -1.78
C THR A 94 9.95 4.84 -2.31
N CYS A 95 9.51 4.05 -3.29
CA CYS A 95 10.30 3.01 -3.93
C CYS A 95 10.31 3.22 -5.46
N PRO A 96 11.45 3.06 -6.14
CA PRO A 96 11.48 2.93 -7.60
C PRO A 96 10.66 1.70 -8.01
N SER A 97 9.72 1.87 -8.94
CA SER A 97 8.88 0.78 -9.42
C SER A 97 8.22 1.12 -10.74
N ASP A 98 8.13 0.11 -11.60
CA ASP A 98 7.44 0.15 -12.89
C ASP A 98 5.95 -0.25 -12.81
N LEU A 99 5.39 -0.36 -11.60
CA LEU A 99 4.04 -0.88 -11.37
C LEU A 99 2.96 -0.11 -12.12
N PHE A 100 3.02 1.22 -12.11
CA PHE A 100 2.06 2.09 -12.80
C PHE A 100 2.65 2.72 -14.08
N THR A 101 3.94 3.04 -14.08
CA THR A 101 4.62 3.73 -15.18
C THR A 101 6.06 3.24 -15.30
N GLU A 102 6.57 3.13 -16.53
CA GLU A 102 7.97 2.72 -16.76
C GLU A 102 8.95 3.68 -16.07
N ASN A 103 9.93 3.12 -15.36
CA ASN A 103 10.91 3.88 -14.56
C ASN A 103 10.27 4.85 -13.55
N GLY A 104 9.06 4.53 -13.08
CA GLY A 104 8.30 5.33 -12.14
C GLY A 104 8.73 5.15 -10.68
N SER A 105 7.94 5.74 -9.80
CA SER A 105 8.03 5.54 -8.36
C SER A 105 6.66 5.27 -7.77
N VAL A 106 6.64 4.48 -6.71
CA VAL A 106 5.44 4.18 -5.93
C VAL A 106 5.68 4.55 -4.48
N ASN A 107 4.64 5.03 -3.84
CA ASN A 107 4.61 5.30 -2.42
C ASN A 107 3.87 4.18 -1.70
N LEU A 108 4.46 3.75 -0.60
CA LEU A 108 3.88 2.82 0.37
C LEU A 108 3.53 3.64 1.61
N SER A 109 2.25 3.96 1.77
CA SER A 109 1.78 4.73 2.92
C SER A 109 1.23 3.79 3.99
N PHE A 110 1.91 3.76 5.12
CA PHE A 110 1.53 3.01 6.31
C PHE A 110 0.54 3.84 7.11
N VAL A 111 -0.64 3.27 7.35
CA VAL A 111 -1.75 3.91 8.03
C VAL A 111 -2.34 2.93 9.03
N ARG A 112 -2.99 3.43 10.08
CA ARG A 112 -3.82 2.58 10.92
C ARG A 112 -5.29 2.80 10.62
N ASP A 113 -6.06 1.73 10.67
CA ASP A 113 -7.51 1.84 10.63
C ASP A 113 -8.04 2.58 11.88
N ARG A 114 -9.16 3.27 11.69
CA ARG A 114 -9.81 4.06 12.74
C ARG A 114 -10.50 3.17 13.77
N GLU A 115 -11.18 2.12 13.33
CA GLU A 115 -12.05 1.28 14.16
C GLU A 115 -11.29 0.10 14.77
N HIS A 116 -10.29 -0.40 14.05
CA HIS A 116 -9.42 -1.48 14.47
C HIS A 116 -7.96 -1.01 14.48
N PRO A 117 -7.14 -1.33 15.50
CA PRO A 117 -5.73 -0.96 15.55
C PRO A 117 -4.87 -1.83 14.62
N VAL A 118 -5.34 -2.02 13.39
CA VAL A 118 -4.68 -2.78 12.33
C VAL A 118 -3.93 -1.78 11.45
N VAL A 119 -2.66 -2.07 11.21
CA VAL A 119 -1.83 -1.32 10.26
C VAL A 119 -2.10 -1.84 8.85
N CYS A 120 -2.38 -0.93 7.94
CA CYS A 120 -2.60 -1.19 6.53
C CYS A 120 -1.57 -0.42 5.69
N VAL A 121 -1.33 -0.90 4.47
CA VAL A 121 -0.49 -0.19 3.48
C VAL A 121 -1.33 0.20 2.28
N LEU A 122 -1.22 1.47 1.90
CA LEU A 122 -1.75 2.01 0.66
C LEU A 122 -0.63 2.15 -0.37
N ILE A 123 -0.83 1.56 -1.54
CA ILE A 123 0.08 1.66 -2.69
C ILE A 123 -0.52 2.60 -3.73
N GLY A 124 0.27 3.57 -4.16
CA GLY A 124 -0.09 4.50 -5.23
C GLY A 124 1.07 5.43 -5.58
N THR A 125 0.91 6.23 -6.62
CA THR A 125 1.78 7.38 -6.86
C THR A 125 1.49 8.49 -5.85
N THR A 126 2.32 9.54 -5.83
CA THR A 126 2.04 10.74 -5.00
C THR A 126 0.66 11.32 -5.32
N ASP A 127 0.31 11.41 -6.61
CA ASP A 127 -0.96 11.98 -7.04
C ASP A 127 -2.15 11.11 -6.62
N HIS A 128 -2.02 9.79 -6.67
CA HIS A 128 -3.04 8.86 -6.18
C HIS A 128 -3.34 9.08 -4.70
N LEU A 129 -2.28 9.15 -3.87
CA LEU A 129 -2.41 9.31 -2.44
C LEU A 129 -2.92 10.70 -2.08
N MET A 130 -2.46 11.75 -2.77
CA MET A 130 -2.99 13.11 -2.60
C MET A 130 -4.49 13.15 -2.92
N ALA A 131 -4.95 12.54 -4.01
CA ALA A 131 -6.35 12.49 -4.37
C ALA A 131 -7.22 11.70 -3.36
N LEU A 132 -6.64 10.72 -2.68
CA LEU A 132 -7.30 9.89 -1.67
C LEU A 132 -7.35 10.57 -0.29
N LEU A 133 -6.25 11.25 0.09
CA LEU A 133 -6.03 11.80 1.42
C LEU A 133 -6.40 13.28 1.53
N SER A 134 -6.64 13.95 0.40
CA SER A 134 -7.18 15.31 0.42
C SER A 134 -8.59 15.29 1.00
N PRO A 135 -8.93 16.20 1.94
CA PRO A 135 -10.29 16.33 2.43
C PRO A 135 -11.22 16.60 1.25
N ARG A 136 -12.24 15.76 1.09
CA ARG A 136 -13.35 16.02 0.18
C ARG A 136 -14.27 17.00 0.90
N ASP A 137 -14.36 18.24 0.39
CA ASP A 137 -15.31 19.26 0.83
C ASP A 137 -16.76 18.78 0.70
#